data_AF-A0A351CDX7-F1
#
_entry.id   AF-A0A351CDX7-F1
#
_cell.length_a   1.000
_cell.length_b   1.000
_cell.length_c   1.000
_cell.angle_alpha   90.00
_cell.angle_beta   90.00
_cell.angle_gamma   90.00
#
_symmetry.space_group_name_H-M   'P 1'
#
loop_
_entity.id
_entity.type
_entity.pdbx_description
1 polymer ?
#
loop_
_entity_poly.entity_id
_entity_poly.type
_entity_poly.pdbx_seq_one_letter_code
_entity_poly.pdbx_strand_id
1 'polypeptide(L)'
;MRRKRMYRIQVAVLCLVIVFVFGMALNVAGQNKSDTKEAVEDMVVPMGIIVIKPDPSVEPKRAPVEFNHAKHFTYDCRTCHHKWEGNTKISNCTTSNCHDLLKAPKKPTRYLAYTKDGIKYYKYAYHKNCIGCHKEIKVKQKNMEMLSKTPEKEKKVVPTSCSECHPKE
;
A
#
# COMPACT_ATOMS: atom_id res chain seq x y z
N MET A 1 -27.33 -56.94 11.65
CA MET A 1 -27.64 -56.16 10.42
C MET A 1 -27.98 -54.67 10.66
N ARG A 2 -28.72 -54.28 11.71
CA ARG A 2 -29.13 -52.87 11.95
C ARG A 2 -27.97 -51.87 12.13
N ARG A 3 -26.90 -52.25 12.85
CA ARG A 3 -25.76 -51.36 13.16
C ARG A 3 -24.93 -50.96 11.92
N LYS A 4 -24.69 -51.90 10.99
CA LYS A 4 -24.03 -51.62 9.70
C LYS A 4 -24.91 -50.75 8.80
N ARG A 5 -26.24 -50.89 8.86
CA ARG A 5 -27.19 -50.07 8.10
C ARG A 5 -27.24 -48.63 8.63
N MET A 6 -27.23 -48.45 9.94
CA MET A 6 -27.14 -47.12 10.58
C MET A 6 -25.82 -46.42 10.30
N TYR A 7 -24.69 -47.14 10.35
CA TYR A 7 -23.38 -46.58 10.01
C TYR A 7 -23.29 -46.14 8.54
N ARG A 8 -23.84 -46.94 7.61
CA ARG A 8 -23.89 -46.56 6.18
C ARG A 8 -24.78 -45.34 5.93
N ILE A 9 -25.89 -45.20 6.66
CA ILE A 9 -26.76 -44.02 6.59
C ILE A 9 -26.05 -42.80 7.19
N GLN A 10 -25.35 -42.95 8.33
CA GLN A 10 -24.59 -41.87 8.95
C GLN A 10 -23.45 -41.37 8.04
N VAL A 11 -22.69 -42.29 7.42
CA VAL A 11 -21.63 -41.92 6.47
C VAL A 11 -22.22 -41.22 5.23
N ALA A 12 -23.34 -41.69 4.70
CA ALA A 12 -23.99 -41.06 3.54
C ALA A 12 -24.48 -39.63 3.85
N VAL A 13 -25.06 -39.41 5.03
CA VAL A 13 -25.48 -38.07 5.49
C VAL A 13 -24.27 -37.15 5.66
N LEU A 14 -23.17 -37.65 6.24
CA LEU A 14 -21.95 -36.88 6.46
C LEU A 14 -21.29 -36.49 5.12
N CYS A 15 -21.27 -37.39 4.14
CA CYS A 15 -20.82 -37.08 2.78
C CYS A 15 -21.71 -36.01 2.10
N LEU A 16 -23.04 -36.09 2.24
CA LEU A 16 -23.96 -35.08 1.70
C LEU A 16 -23.74 -33.70 2.32
N VAL A 17 -23.52 -33.63 3.63
CA VAL A 17 -23.22 -32.37 4.32
C VAL A 17 -21.89 -31.78 3.84
N ILE A 18 -20.85 -32.60 3.66
CA ILE A 18 -19.56 -32.14 3.13
C ILE A 18 -19.72 -31.58 1.71
N VAL A 19 -20.46 -32.27 0.83
CA VAL A 19 -20.73 -31.80 -0.54
C VAL A 19 -21.52 -30.49 -0.53
N PHE A 20 -22.47 -30.34 0.38
CA PHE A 20 -23.25 -29.10 0.49
C PHE A 20 -22.40 -27.92 0.99
N VAL A 21 -21.54 -28.14 1.99
CA VAL A 21 -20.63 -27.12 2.53
C VAL A 21 -19.55 -26.74 1.50
N PHE A 22 -18.94 -27.71 0.81
CA PHE A 22 -17.98 -27.45 -0.26
C PHE A 22 -18.64 -26.82 -1.49
N GLY A 23 -19.87 -27.23 -1.82
CA GLY A 23 -20.66 -26.66 -2.92
C GLY A 23 -21.04 -25.20 -2.67
N MET A 24 -21.38 -24.83 -1.43
CA MET A 24 -21.58 -23.42 -1.07
C MET A 24 -20.28 -22.61 -1.12
N ALA A 25 -19.15 -23.18 -0.67
CA ALA A 25 -17.86 -22.52 -0.76
C ALA A 25 -17.44 -22.25 -2.22
N LEU A 26 -17.75 -23.16 -3.15
CA LEU A 26 -17.50 -22.97 -4.58
C LEU A 26 -18.40 -21.90 -5.22
N ASN A 27 -19.64 -21.74 -4.75
CA ASN A 27 -20.52 -20.65 -5.23
C ASN A 27 -20.06 -19.27 -4.74
N VAL A 28 -19.52 -19.17 -3.52
CA VAL A 28 -18.93 -17.91 -3.00
C VAL A 28 -17.63 -17.57 -3.74
N ALA A 29 -16.82 -18.57 -4.11
CA ALA A 29 -15.59 -18.36 -4.90
C ALA A 29 -15.85 -18.11 -6.40
N GLY A 30 -17.02 -18.48 -6.93
CA GLY A 30 -17.33 -18.50 -8.37
C GLY A 30 -18.27 -17.40 -8.88
N GLN A 31 -18.73 -16.47 -8.04
CA GLN A 31 -19.67 -15.41 -8.46
C GLN A 31 -19.03 -14.04 -8.75
N ASN A 32 -17.71 -13.96 -8.93
CA ASN A 32 -17.12 -12.82 -9.63
C ASN A 32 -17.12 -13.11 -11.14
N LYS A 33 -18.32 -13.19 -11.73
CA LYS A 33 -18.48 -13.02 -13.19
C LYS A 33 -18.14 -11.57 -13.53
N SER A 34 -16.85 -11.27 -13.59
CA SER A 34 -16.30 -10.15 -14.35
C SER A 34 -15.94 -10.61 -15.77
N ASP A 35 -16.70 -11.54 -16.33
CA ASP A 35 -16.65 -11.93 -17.75
C ASP A 35 -17.39 -10.91 -18.63
N THR A 36 -17.27 -9.63 -18.30
CA THR A 36 -17.53 -8.56 -19.27
C THR A 36 -16.17 -8.09 -19.73
N LYS A 37 -15.88 -8.28 -21.01
CA LYS A 37 -14.69 -7.84 -21.74
C LYS A 37 -14.57 -6.31 -21.78
N GLU A 38 -14.52 -5.64 -20.64
CA GLU A 38 -13.80 -4.38 -20.53
C GLU A 38 -12.42 -4.77 -20.01
N ALA A 39 -11.41 -4.58 -20.85
CA ALA A 39 -10.04 -4.94 -20.56
C ALA A 39 -9.64 -4.36 -19.20
N VAL A 40 -9.41 -5.24 -18.22
CA VAL A 40 -8.44 -4.94 -17.17
C VAL A 40 -7.12 -4.82 -17.92
N GLU A 41 -6.78 -3.61 -18.36
CA GLU A 41 -5.45 -3.33 -18.90
C GLU A 41 -4.43 -3.84 -17.88
N ASP A 42 -3.43 -4.59 -18.34
CA ASP A 42 -2.40 -5.15 -17.47
C ASP A 42 -1.83 -4.05 -16.57
N MET A 43 -1.83 -4.29 -15.25
CA MET A 43 -1.30 -3.34 -14.28
C MET A 43 0.23 -3.29 -14.40
N VAL A 44 0.74 -2.31 -15.13
CA VAL A 44 2.18 -2.07 -15.28
C VAL A 44 2.71 -1.33 -14.06
N VAL A 45 3.39 -2.05 -13.17
CA VAL A 45 4.13 -1.45 -12.05
C VAL A 45 5.54 -1.11 -12.52
N PRO A 46 5.99 0.16 -12.42
CA PRO A 46 7.36 0.51 -12.78
C PRO A 46 8.32 -0.01 -11.70
N MET A 47 8.90 -1.18 -11.97
CA MET A 47 9.85 -1.85 -11.07
C MET A 47 11.23 -1.17 -11.01
N GLY A 48 11.50 -0.25 -11.94
CA GLY A 48 12.70 0.59 -11.95
C GLY A 48 12.62 1.79 -11.00
N ILE A 49 13.64 2.65 -11.09
CA ILE A 49 13.64 3.94 -10.41
C ILE A 49 12.81 4.92 -11.23
N ILE A 50 11.77 5.49 -10.61
CA ILE A 50 11.05 6.65 -11.13
C ILE A 50 11.54 7.90 -10.43
N VAL A 51 11.41 9.05 -11.08
CA VAL A 51 11.82 10.35 -10.52
C VAL A 51 10.59 11.17 -10.18
N ILE A 52 10.41 11.49 -8.90
CA ILE A 52 9.34 12.36 -8.41
C ILE A 52 9.84 13.80 -8.46
N LYS A 53 9.15 14.62 -9.25
CA LYS A 53 9.37 16.06 -9.41
C LYS A 53 8.09 16.82 -9.05
N PRO A 54 8.18 18.06 -8.56
CA PRO A 54 7.00 18.89 -8.45
C PRO A 54 6.44 19.21 -9.84
N ASP A 55 5.23 19.78 -9.86
CA ASP A 55 4.63 20.33 -11.08
C ASP A 55 5.59 21.33 -11.77
N PRO A 56 5.67 21.36 -13.12
CA PRO A 56 6.57 22.27 -13.84
C PRO A 56 6.36 23.76 -13.52
N SER A 57 5.17 24.16 -13.09
CA SER A 57 4.89 25.54 -12.66
C SER A 57 5.47 25.90 -11.30
N VAL A 58 6.07 24.95 -10.58
CA VAL A 58 6.70 25.16 -9.27
C VAL A 58 8.21 25.11 -9.42
N GLU A 59 8.88 26.20 -9.02
CA GLU A 59 10.33 26.24 -8.90
C GLU A 59 10.80 25.34 -7.74
N PRO A 60 11.54 24.24 -8.00
CA PRO A 60 11.97 23.32 -6.97
C PRO A 60 13.11 23.91 -6.13
N LYS A 61 12.98 23.83 -4.80
CA LYS A 61 14.05 24.23 -3.86
C LYS A 61 15.03 23.11 -3.52
N ARG A 62 14.83 21.92 -4.09
CA ARG A 62 15.53 20.67 -3.77
C ARG A 62 15.58 19.79 -5.00
N ALA A 63 16.61 18.96 -5.09
CA ALA A 63 16.74 17.96 -6.14
C ALA A 63 15.52 17.03 -6.20
N PRO A 64 15.17 16.49 -7.38
CA PRO A 64 14.17 15.44 -7.52
C PRO A 64 14.42 14.23 -6.62
N VAL A 65 13.36 13.51 -6.28
CA VAL A 65 13.45 12.31 -5.44
C VAL A 65 13.38 11.07 -6.31
N GLU A 66 14.37 10.20 -6.22
CA GLU A 66 14.31 8.86 -6.79
C GLU A 66 13.41 7.94 -5.94
N PHE A 67 12.48 7.26 -6.60
CA PHE A 67 11.57 6.31 -5.97
C PHE A 67 11.62 4.96 -6.67
N ASN A 68 11.72 3.89 -5.89
CA ASN A 68 11.85 2.53 -6.41
C ASN A 68 10.75 1.63 -5.80
N HIS A 69 9.81 1.16 -6.63
CA HIS A 69 8.72 0.30 -6.17
C HIS A 69 9.20 -1.05 -5.64
N ALA A 70 10.28 -1.62 -6.20
CA ALA A 70 10.80 -2.91 -5.77
C ALA A 70 11.21 -2.90 -4.28
N LYS A 71 11.68 -1.76 -3.76
CA LYS A 71 12.00 -1.59 -2.33
C LYS A 71 10.77 -1.52 -1.42
N HIS A 72 9.59 -1.32 -1.98
CA HIS A 72 8.32 -1.15 -1.27
C HIS A 72 7.28 -2.23 -1.61
N PHE A 73 7.66 -3.23 -2.41
CA PHE A 73 6.72 -4.25 -2.91
C PHE A 73 6.15 -5.17 -1.83
N THR A 74 6.73 -5.14 -0.62
CA THR A 74 6.19 -5.82 0.57
C THR A 74 4.98 -5.12 1.18
N TYR A 75 4.62 -3.92 0.72
CA TYR A 75 3.48 -3.15 1.19
C TYR A 75 2.30 -3.31 0.22
N ASP A 76 1.07 -3.35 0.75
CA ASP A 76 -0.14 -3.28 -0.06
C ASP A 76 -0.11 -1.97 -0.88
N CYS A 77 -0.45 -2.03 -2.17
CA CYS A 77 -0.42 -0.88 -3.08
C CYS A 77 -1.24 0.31 -2.53
N ARG A 78 -2.33 0.02 -1.79
CA ARG A 78 -3.21 1.01 -1.16
C ARG A 78 -2.60 1.70 0.05
N THR A 79 -1.43 1.25 0.51
CA THR A 79 -0.64 2.00 1.51
C THR A 79 -0.25 3.38 0.96
N CYS A 80 0.15 3.43 -0.31
CA CYS A 80 0.51 4.68 -1.00
C CYS A 80 -0.64 5.18 -1.89
N HIS A 81 -1.22 4.28 -2.70
CA HIS A 81 -2.36 4.56 -3.56
C HIS A 81 -3.66 4.35 -2.79
N HIS A 82 -3.83 5.10 -1.71
CA HIS A 82 -4.90 4.92 -0.72
C HIS A 82 -6.33 5.26 -1.22
N LYS A 83 -6.46 5.62 -2.50
CA LYS A 83 -7.74 5.82 -3.22
C LYS A 83 -7.95 4.80 -4.34
N TRP A 84 -7.03 3.85 -4.49
CA TRP A 84 -7.13 2.82 -5.51
C TRP A 84 -7.98 1.66 -5.01
N GLU A 85 -8.97 1.27 -5.82
CA GLU A 85 -9.95 0.24 -5.48
C GLU A 85 -9.57 -1.16 -6.00
N GLY A 86 -8.40 -1.31 -6.61
CA GLY A 86 -7.87 -2.62 -7.03
C GLY A 86 -8.12 -3.00 -8.50
N ASN A 87 -9.04 -2.31 -9.18
CA ASN A 87 -9.53 -2.68 -10.52
C ASN A 87 -9.40 -1.56 -11.55
N THR A 88 -8.88 -0.39 -11.17
CA THR A 88 -8.68 0.76 -12.05
C THR A 88 -7.21 1.05 -12.28
N LYS A 89 -6.91 1.91 -13.26
CA LYS A 89 -5.58 2.47 -13.43
C LYS A 89 -5.21 3.32 -12.21
N ILE A 90 -3.99 3.15 -11.73
CA ILE A 90 -3.49 3.91 -10.58
C ILE A 90 -3.17 5.36 -11.01
N SER A 91 -3.77 6.31 -10.28
CA SER A 91 -3.51 7.75 -10.45
C SER A 91 -2.30 8.22 -9.64
N ASN A 92 -1.69 9.32 -10.09
CA ASN A 92 -0.63 10.00 -9.34
C ASN A 92 -1.19 10.76 -8.11
N CYS A 93 -0.33 11.12 -7.17
CA CYS A 93 -0.75 11.81 -5.94
C CYS A 93 -1.35 13.19 -6.22
N THR A 94 -0.88 13.86 -7.27
CA THR A 94 -1.19 15.26 -7.60
C THR A 94 -2.24 15.39 -8.70
N THR A 95 -3.04 14.35 -8.95
CA THR A 95 -4.17 14.43 -9.87
C THR A 95 -5.15 15.49 -9.35
N SER A 96 -5.88 16.14 -10.26
CA SER A 96 -6.87 17.15 -9.90
C SER A 96 -7.80 16.65 -8.79
N ASN A 97 -8.08 17.51 -7.82
CA ASN A 97 -8.85 17.27 -6.61
C ASN A 97 -8.23 16.29 -5.59
N CYS A 98 -6.93 15.98 -5.72
CA CYS A 98 -6.19 15.14 -4.77
C CYS A 98 -5.20 15.97 -3.93
N HIS A 99 -3.90 15.79 -4.16
CA HIS A 99 -2.83 16.58 -3.54
C HIS A 99 -2.25 17.58 -4.54
N ASP A 100 -3.13 18.33 -5.19
CA ASP A 100 -2.87 19.20 -6.34
C ASP A 100 -2.61 20.67 -5.97
N LEU A 101 -2.69 21.04 -4.69
CA LEU A 101 -2.32 22.39 -4.29
C LEU A 101 -0.81 22.58 -4.42
N LEU A 102 -0.40 23.61 -5.16
CA LEU A 102 1.00 23.96 -5.41
C LEU A 102 1.54 25.03 -4.44
N LYS A 103 0.64 25.83 -3.87
CA LYS A 103 0.98 26.86 -2.89
C LYS A 103 0.95 26.29 -1.48
N ALA A 104 1.98 26.62 -0.70
CA ALA A 104 2.07 26.18 0.67
C ALA A 104 0.93 26.80 1.52
N PRO A 105 0.17 26.00 2.28
CA PRO A 105 -0.81 26.50 3.23
C PRO A 105 -0.09 27.06 4.47
N LYS A 106 -0.86 27.53 5.46
CA LYS A 106 -0.31 27.90 6.77
C LYS A 106 0.51 26.73 7.32
N LYS A 107 1.71 27.05 7.84
CA LYS A 107 2.59 26.05 8.44
C LYS A 107 1.82 25.25 9.51
N PRO A 108 1.93 23.91 9.52
CA PRO A 108 1.29 23.11 10.55
C PRO A 108 1.94 23.40 11.90
N THR A 109 1.17 23.19 12.97
CA THR A 109 1.67 23.27 14.35
C THR A 109 2.76 22.23 14.62
N ARG A 110 2.68 21.05 13.99
CA ARG A 110 3.67 19.99 14.09
C ARG A 110 3.94 19.35 12.74
N TYR A 111 5.21 19.09 12.43
CA TYR A 111 5.61 18.41 11.20
C TYR A 111 4.97 17.02 11.09
N LEU A 112 4.48 16.66 9.89
CA LEU A 112 3.69 15.45 9.58
C LEU A 112 2.26 15.41 10.16
N ALA A 113 1.85 16.41 10.95
CA ALA A 113 0.48 16.57 11.43
C ALA A 113 -0.23 17.67 10.62
N TYR A 114 -0.88 17.26 9.52
CA TYR A 114 -1.52 18.18 8.59
C TYR A 114 -3.04 18.14 8.72
N THR A 115 -3.69 19.30 8.51
CA THR A 115 -5.15 19.41 8.45
C THR A 115 -5.70 18.79 7.17
N LYS A 116 -7.04 18.62 7.09
CA LYS A 116 -7.72 18.12 5.89
C LYS A 116 -7.47 18.98 4.65
N ASP A 117 -7.36 20.30 4.82
CA ASP A 117 -7.01 21.19 3.70
C ASP A 117 -5.50 21.26 3.47
N GLY A 118 -4.71 21.23 4.56
CA GLY A 118 -3.27 21.28 4.47
C GLY A 118 -2.67 20.10 3.72
N ILE A 119 -3.25 18.89 3.85
CA ILE A 119 -2.75 17.70 3.17
C ILE A 119 -2.94 17.76 1.65
N LYS A 120 -3.82 18.62 1.11
CA LYS A 120 -3.95 18.83 -0.34
C LYS A 120 -2.70 19.46 -0.97
N TYR A 121 -1.81 20.05 -0.17
CA TYR A 121 -0.51 20.52 -0.65
C TYR A 121 0.41 19.34 -0.97
N TYR A 122 0.86 19.24 -2.23
CA TYR A 122 1.61 18.07 -2.74
C TYR A 122 2.77 17.66 -1.82
N LYS A 123 3.55 18.65 -1.35
CA LYS A 123 4.72 18.41 -0.50
C LYS A 123 4.32 17.76 0.82
N TYR A 124 3.21 18.19 1.42
CA TYR A 124 2.74 17.62 2.68
C TYR A 124 2.27 16.17 2.50
N ALA A 125 1.62 15.87 1.37
CA ALA A 125 1.23 14.50 1.04
C ALA A 125 2.44 13.56 0.92
N TYR A 126 3.44 13.92 0.09
CA TYR A 126 4.67 13.13 -0.06
C TYR A 126 5.42 13.00 1.27
N HIS A 127 5.60 14.10 2.01
CA HIS A 127 6.32 14.05 3.28
C HIS A 127 5.58 13.20 4.33
N LYS A 128 4.25 13.31 4.42
CA LYS A 128 3.45 12.49 5.35
C LYS A 128 3.62 11.01 5.06
N ASN A 129 3.46 10.61 3.80
CA ASN A 129 3.51 9.21 3.41
C ASN A 129 4.92 8.61 3.58
N CYS A 130 5.92 9.24 2.95
CA CYS A 130 7.27 8.68 2.89
C CYS A 130 7.99 8.80 4.25
N ILE A 131 8.10 10.03 4.77
CA ILE A 131 8.88 10.28 5.99
C ILE A 131 8.14 9.76 7.22
N GLY A 132 6.80 9.76 7.21
CA GLY A 132 6.01 9.15 8.28
C GLY A 132 6.33 7.68 8.47
N CYS A 133 6.18 6.88 7.41
CA CYS A 133 6.48 5.45 7.44
C CYS A 133 7.95 5.18 7.78
N HIS A 134 8.89 5.89 7.16
CA HIS A 134 10.33 5.68 7.42
C HIS A 134 10.72 6.00 8.87
N LYS A 135 10.10 7.00 9.49
CA LYS A 135 10.30 7.29 10.92
C LYS A 135 9.78 6.17 11.82
N GLU A 136 8.61 5.61 11.50
CA GLU A 136 8.06 4.47 12.24
C GLU A 136 8.96 3.23 12.13
N ILE A 137 9.52 2.97 10.95
CA ILE A 137 10.50 1.88 10.74
C ILE A 137 11.73 2.10 11.63
N LYS A 138 12.31 3.31 11.65
CA LYS A 138 13.47 3.61 12.52
C LYS A 138 13.15 3.42 14.00
N VAL A 139 11.96 3.83 14.45
CA VAL A 139 11.52 3.61 15.84
C VAL A 139 11.40 2.12 16.16
N LYS A 140 10.74 1.34 15.29
CA LYS A 140 10.60 -0.11 15.45
C LYS A 140 11.95 -0.81 15.52
N GLN A 141 12.89 -0.44 14.64
CA GLN A 141 14.25 -0.98 14.65
C GLN A 141 14.99 -0.66 15.95
N LYS A 142 14.92 0.60 16.41
CA LYS A 142 15.55 0.99 17.68
C LYS A 142 14.99 0.20 18.88
N ASN A 143 13.68 -0.03 18.91
CA ASN A 143 13.04 -0.81 19.96
C ASN A 143 13.48 -2.28 19.91
N MET A 144 13.61 -2.86 18.71
CA MET A 144 14.08 -4.24 18.54
C MET A 144 15.57 -4.40 18.85
N GLU A 145 16.38 -3.38 18.58
CA GLU A 145 17.81 -3.31 18.94
C GLU A 145 17.98 -3.24 20.47
N MET A 146 17.17 -2.42 21.16
CA MET A 146 17.13 -2.37 22.64
C MET A 146 16.74 -3.72 23.26
N LEU A 147 15.88 -4.50 22.60
CA LEU A 147 15.46 -5.81 23.05
C LEU A 147 16.46 -6.93 22.69
N SER A 148 17.61 -6.60 22.08
CA SER A 148 18.60 -7.55 21.53
C SER A 148 18.00 -8.55 20.53
N LYS A 149 16.88 -8.19 19.90
CA LYS A 149 16.12 -9.06 18.98
C LYS A 149 16.52 -8.92 17.51
N THR A 150 17.49 -8.07 17.18
CA THR A 150 17.84 -7.79 15.77
C THR A 150 19.30 -8.12 15.50
N PRO A 151 19.60 -9.12 14.67
CA PRO A 151 20.91 -9.26 14.05
C PRO A 151 21.21 -8.03 13.19
N GLU A 152 22.43 -7.51 13.22
CA GLU A 152 22.86 -6.31 12.49
C GLU A 152 22.54 -6.37 10.98
N LYS A 153 22.50 -7.58 10.40
CA LYS A 153 22.14 -7.85 9.01
C LYS A 153 20.69 -7.53 8.60
N GLU A 154 19.78 -7.28 9.55
CA GLU A 154 18.35 -7.01 9.27
C GLU A 154 17.98 -5.52 9.33
N LYS A 155 18.94 -4.62 9.57
CA LYS A 155 18.68 -3.19 9.68
C LYS A 155 18.38 -2.56 8.31
N LYS A 156 17.09 -2.49 7.95
CA LYS A 156 16.60 -1.69 6.82
C LYS A 156 17.09 -0.24 6.90
N VAL A 157 17.86 0.22 5.92
CA VAL A 157 18.25 1.62 5.78
C VAL A 157 17.10 2.38 5.11
N VAL A 158 16.45 3.28 5.85
CA VAL A 158 15.34 4.08 5.34
C VAL A 158 15.63 5.58 5.49
N PRO A 159 15.40 6.41 4.44
CA PRO A 159 15.70 7.82 4.50
C PRO A 159 14.65 8.59 5.30
N THR A 160 15.07 9.42 6.24
CA THR A 160 14.19 10.29 7.04
C THR A 160 14.60 11.76 7.04
N SER A 161 15.82 12.06 6.61
CA SER A 161 16.33 13.42 6.51
C SER A 161 16.12 14.01 5.11
N CYS A 162 16.18 15.33 4.99
CA CYS A 162 15.97 16.00 3.72
C CYS A 162 16.99 15.57 2.65
N SER A 163 18.27 15.48 3.01
CA SER A 163 19.35 15.15 2.06
C SER A 163 19.41 13.67 1.70
N GLU A 164 18.85 12.79 2.53
CA GLU A 164 18.74 11.36 2.23
C GLU A 164 17.69 11.09 1.13
N CYS A 165 16.65 11.93 1.01
CA CYS A 165 15.67 11.84 -0.07
C CYS A 165 15.97 12.78 -1.25
N HIS A 166 16.45 13.99 -0.95
CA HIS A 166 16.82 15.02 -1.92
C HIS A 166 18.35 15.17 -1.91
N PRO A 167 19.09 14.36 -2.69
CA PRO A 167 20.54 14.44 -2.73
C PRO A 167 20.99 15.87 -3.06
N LYS A 168 22.13 16.28 -2.50
CA LYS A 168 22.75 17.54 -2.88
C LYS A 168 23.24 17.38 -4.33
N GLU A 169 22.99 18.40 -5.15
CA GLU A 169 23.65 18.54 -6.45
C GLU A 169 25.16 18.73 -6.25
#